data_AF-A0A662SWM1-F1
#
_entry.id   AF-A0A662SWM1-F1
#
_cell.length_a   1.000
_cell.length_b   1.000
_cell.length_c   1.000
_cell.angle_alpha   90.00
_cell.angle_beta   90.00
_cell.angle_gamma   90.00
#
_symmetry.space_group_name_H-M   'P 1'
#
loop_
_entity.id
_entity.type
_entity.pdbx_description
1 polymer ?
#
loop_
_entity_poly.entity_id
_entity_poly.type
_entity_poly.pdbx_seq_one_letter_code
_entity_poly.pdbx_strand_id
1 'polypeptide(L)'
;GKHSALTLTWLNTLATRGRKRGIGLLFTTQRPQLISKTLLSQAENKIILRIEYTADIKVVSKFMGLSSSIASRIKHLDRGVAYVEGPFTESPGFVRIGPVKTTHLGETPQPKPRPPPSLAEVVRYISAEPLEEEEELEEAEQPEAEEAPAAKKAPAAKEPHVTLDLAWAPLDKFRSKEVSKLIADRAKVRRLLELLEASKDDMKPQVYGLLKAEYESQLKRLEARIEPYRREAQLIELAIEAAIKDRELRLKQAEEEAQSLIARVSSVRLRRRLRRELSELARRLAEVREVLRSFS
;
A
#
# COMPACT_ATOMS: atom_id res chain seq x y z
N GLY A 1 -0.10 -6.13 -0.51
CA GLY A 1 0.48 -4.77 -0.52
C GLY A 1 -0.43 -3.82 0.24
N LYS A 2 0.10 -2.75 0.85
CA LYS A 2 -0.63 -1.86 1.80
C LYS A 2 -1.98 -1.29 1.27
N HIS A 3 -2.19 -1.23 -0.04
CA HIS A 3 -3.42 -0.71 -0.65
C HIS A 3 -4.46 -1.78 -1.04
N SER A 4 -4.14 -3.08 -0.96
CA SER A 4 -5.09 -4.13 -1.37
C SER A 4 -6.36 -4.12 -0.52
N ALA A 5 -6.24 -3.77 0.76
CA ALA A 5 -7.39 -3.63 1.66
C ALA A 5 -8.30 -2.44 1.28
N LEU A 6 -7.72 -1.32 0.85
CA LEU A 6 -8.47 -0.14 0.41
C LEU A 6 -9.20 -0.40 -0.90
N THR A 7 -8.53 -0.98 -1.91
CA THR A 7 -9.15 -1.31 -3.20
C THR A 7 -10.33 -2.27 -3.02
N LEU A 8 -10.18 -3.31 -2.19
CA LEU A 8 -11.28 -4.23 -1.89
C LEU A 8 -12.47 -3.53 -1.22
N THR A 9 -12.21 -2.56 -0.34
CA THR A 9 -13.26 -1.77 0.33
C THR A 9 -14.05 -0.94 -0.70
N TRP A 10 -13.35 -0.28 -1.63
CA TRP A 10 -13.99 0.49 -2.69
C TRP A 10 -14.75 -0.40 -3.68
N LEU A 11 -14.17 -1.55 -4.08
CA LEU A 11 -14.86 -2.53 -4.94
C LEU A 11 -16.14 -3.04 -4.30
N ASN A 12 -16.11 -3.42 -3.01
CA ASN A 12 -17.30 -3.85 -2.27
C ASN A 12 -18.34 -2.70 -2.19
N THR A 13 -17.90 -1.47 -2.01
CA THR A 13 -18.77 -0.28 -1.99
C THR A 13 -19.42 -0.03 -3.34
N LEU A 14 -18.68 -0.18 -4.44
CA LEU A 14 -19.21 -0.06 -5.81
C LEU A 14 -20.20 -1.18 -6.12
N ALA A 15 -19.90 -2.42 -5.74
CA ALA A 15 -20.82 -3.54 -5.95
C ALA A 15 -22.16 -3.36 -5.21
N THR A 16 -22.14 -2.79 -3.99
CA THR A 16 -23.35 -2.61 -3.19
C THR A 16 -24.10 -1.30 -3.47
N ARG A 17 -23.40 -0.22 -3.82
CA ARG A 17 -23.98 1.13 -3.94
C ARG A 17 -23.85 1.78 -5.32
N GLY A 18 -23.12 1.15 -6.25
CA GLY A 18 -22.85 1.67 -7.59
C GLY A 18 -24.11 1.79 -8.44
N ARG A 19 -25.03 0.82 -8.33
CA ARG A 19 -26.32 0.80 -9.08
C ARG A 19 -27.14 2.08 -8.86
N LYS A 20 -27.24 2.57 -7.61
CA LYS A 20 -27.96 3.82 -7.29
C LYS A 20 -27.36 5.06 -7.96
N ARG A 21 -26.07 4.99 -8.34
CA ARG A 21 -25.29 6.10 -8.92
C ARG A 21 -25.02 5.91 -10.41
N GLY A 22 -25.61 4.90 -11.04
CA GLY A 22 -25.38 4.59 -12.46
C GLY A 22 -23.97 4.07 -12.77
N ILE A 23 -23.24 3.57 -11.78
CA ILE A 23 -21.89 3.01 -11.97
C ILE A 23 -21.99 1.49 -12.02
N GLY A 24 -21.63 0.92 -13.17
CA GLY A 24 -21.48 -0.53 -13.36
C GLY A 24 -20.07 -1.00 -13.03
N LEU A 25 -19.95 -2.19 -12.46
CA LEU A 25 -18.68 -2.86 -12.19
C LEU A 25 -18.60 -4.13 -13.04
N LEU A 26 -17.56 -4.25 -13.85
CA LEU A 26 -17.16 -5.48 -14.53
C LEU A 26 -15.81 -5.91 -13.99
N PHE A 27 -15.71 -7.16 -13.56
CA PHE A 27 -14.44 -7.75 -13.11
C PHE A 27 -14.25 -9.13 -13.73
N THR A 28 -12.99 -9.52 -13.90
CA THR A 28 -12.60 -10.84 -14.39
C THR A 28 -11.54 -11.42 -13.46
N THR A 29 -11.56 -12.73 -13.25
CA THR A 29 -10.59 -13.44 -12.42
C THR A 29 -10.41 -14.86 -12.92
N GLN A 30 -9.21 -15.39 -12.77
CA GLN A 30 -8.92 -16.82 -12.95
C GLN A 30 -9.09 -17.61 -11.64
N ARG A 31 -9.12 -16.92 -10.48
CA ARG A 31 -9.15 -17.51 -9.14
C ARG A 31 -10.30 -16.93 -8.33
N PRO A 32 -11.55 -17.38 -8.54
CA PRO A 32 -12.72 -16.85 -7.83
C PRO A 32 -12.61 -17.02 -6.31
N GLN A 33 -11.92 -18.04 -5.80
CA GLN A 33 -11.71 -18.23 -4.36
C GLN A 33 -10.98 -17.10 -3.64
N LEU A 34 -10.18 -16.29 -4.35
CA LEU A 34 -9.45 -15.16 -3.78
C LEU A 34 -10.28 -13.87 -3.76
N ILE A 35 -11.47 -13.88 -4.36
CA ILE A 35 -12.35 -12.72 -4.45
C ILE A 35 -13.24 -12.63 -3.21
N SER A 36 -13.52 -11.40 -2.78
CA SER A 36 -14.47 -11.10 -1.69
C SER A 36 -15.82 -11.76 -1.95
N LYS A 37 -16.36 -12.44 -0.93
CA LYS A 37 -17.70 -13.07 -0.95
C LYS A 37 -18.78 -12.05 -1.34
N THR A 38 -18.65 -10.81 -0.87
CA THR A 38 -19.58 -9.72 -1.20
C THR A 38 -19.58 -9.45 -2.70
N LEU A 39 -18.41 -9.35 -3.35
CA LEU A 39 -18.35 -9.11 -4.80
C LEU A 39 -18.99 -10.24 -5.60
N LEU A 40 -18.70 -11.50 -5.24
CA LEU A 40 -19.28 -12.66 -5.91
C LEU A 40 -20.80 -12.71 -5.75
N SER A 41 -21.31 -12.41 -4.54
CA SER A 41 -22.74 -12.42 -4.26
C SER A 41 -23.54 -11.27 -4.91
N GLN A 42 -22.88 -10.14 -5.19
CA GLN A 42 -23.51 -8.97 -5.80
C GLN A 42 -23.37 -8.95 -7.33
N ALA A 43 -22.66 -9.92 -7.93
CA ALA A 43 -22.53 -10.03 -9.37
C ALA A 43 -23.83 -10.57 -9.98
N GLU A 44 -24.73 -9.70 -10.43
CA GLU A 44 -25.99 -10.10 -11.07
C GLU A 44 -25.76 -10.83 -12.40
N ASN A 45 -24.96 -10.24 -13.30
CA ASN A 45 -24.59 -10.82 -14.59
C ASN A 45 -23.33 -11.68 -14.45
N LYS A 46 -23.37 -12.89 -15.00
CA LYS A 46 -22.33 -13.91 -14.83
C LYS A 46 -21.98 -14.50 -16.19
N ILE A 47 -20.68 -14.58 -16.47
CA ILE A 47 -20.12 -15.30 -17.61
C ILE A 47 -19.05 -16.22 -17.04
N ILE A 48 -19.29 -17.52 -17.09
CA ILE A 48 -18.48 -18.53 -16.43
C ILE A 48 -17.92 -19.48 -17.48
N LEU A 49 -16.62 -19.37 -17.73
CA LEU A 49 -15.88 -20.28 -18.59
C LEU A 49 -15.50 -21.55 -17.83
N ARG A 50 -14.78 -22.46 -18.50
CA ARG A 50 -14.24 -23.68 -17.89
C ARG A 50 -13.44 -23.37 -16.62
N ILE A 51 -13.82 -24.00 -15.51
CA ILE A 51 -13.09 -23.98 -14.24
C ILE A 51 -12.73 -25.42 -13.89
N GLU A 52 -11.44 -25.72 -13.70
CA GLU A 52 -10.98 -27.09 -13.43
C GLU A 52 -10.86 -27.37 -11.93
N TYR A 53 -10.47 -26.36 -11.16
CA TYR A 53 -10.17 -26.51 -9.75
C TYR A 53 -11.46 -26.63 -8.91
N THR A 54 -11.55 -27.70 -8.12
CA THR A 54 -12.77 -28.05 -7.39
C THR A 54 -13.12 -27.03 -6.30
N ALA A 55 -12.13 -26.40 -5.66
CA ALA A 55 -12.40 -25.36 -4.65
C ALA A 55 -12.99 -24.09 -5.29
N ASP A 56 -12.51 -23.71 -6.48
CA ASP A 56 -13.06 -22.58 -7.23
C ASP A 56 -14.52 -22.84 -7.65
N ILE A 57 -14.83 -24.05 -8.13
CA ILE A 57 -16.22 -24.46 -8.45
C ILE A 57 -17.13 -24.36 -7.22
N LYS A 58 -16.66 -24.82 -6.05
CA LYS A 58 -17.44 -24.74 -4.80
C LYS A 58 -17.74 -23.29 -4.41
N VAL A 59 -16.76 -22.39 -4.52
CA VAL A 59 -16.94 -20.96 -4.22
C VAL A 59 -17.96 -20.33 -5.18
N VAL A 60 -17.80 -20.59 -6.48
CA VAL A 60 -18.70 -20.07 -7.51
C VAL A 60 -20.13 -20.59 -7.30
N SER A 61 -20.32 -21.91 -7.13
CA SER A 61 -21.64 -22.48 -6.87
C SER A 61 -22.28 -21.91 -5.60
N LYS A 62 -21.50 -21.76 -4.52
CA LYS A 62 -22.00 -21.26 -3.24
C LYS A 62 -22.40 -19.77 -3.27
N PHE A 63 -21.57 -18.90 -3.83
CA PHE A 63 -21.78 -17.45 -3.75
C PHE A 63 -22.50 -16.87 -4.97
N MET A 64 -22.41 -17.52 -6.12
CA MET A 64 -23.08 -17.09 -7.35
C MET A 64 -24.38 -17.85 -7.61
N GLY A 65 -24.71 -18.85 -6.80
CA GLY A 65 -26.03 -19.52 -6.84
C GLY A 65 -26.19 -20.56 -7.94
N LEU A 66 -25.09 -21.14 -8.46
CA LEU A 66 -25.19 -22.16 -9.51
C LEU A 66 -25.71 -23.48 -8.96
N SER A 67 -26.62 -24.10 -9.71
CA SER A 67 -27.08 -25.47 -9.44
C SER A 67 -25.93 -26.49 -9.58
N SER A 68 -26.04 -27.59 -8.85
CA SER A 68 -25.04 -28.68 -8.88
C SER A 68 -24.87 -29.31 -10.27
N SER A 69 -25.95 -29.38 -11.06
CA SER A 69 -25.92 -29.88 -12.43
C SER A 69 -25.10 -28.97 -13.36
N ILE A 70 -25.26 -27.66 -13.22
CA ILE A 70 -24.52 -26.66 -14.01
C ILE A 70 -23.07 -26.62 -13.57
N ALA A 71 -22.80 -26.62 -12.27
CA ALA A 71 -21.44 -26.64 -11.71
C ALA A 71 -20.62 -27.85 -12.20
N SER A 72 -21.25 -29.03 -12.31
CA SER A 72 -20.60 -30.23 -12.84
C SER A 72 -20.25 -30.08 -14.32
N ARG A 73 -21.14 -29.45 -15.11
CA ARG A 73 -20.92 -29.22 -16.53
C ARG A 73 -19.84 -28.17 -16.81
N ILE A 74 -19.70 -27.15 -15.96
CA ILE A 74 -18.66 -26.11 -16.06
C ILE A 74 -17.25 -26.71 -16.07
N LYS A 75 -17.02 -27.80 -15.35
CA LYS A 75 -15.72 -28.49 -15.29
C LYS A 75 -15.27 -29.07 -16.64
N HIS A 76 -16.23 -29.41 -17.49
CA HIS A 76 -16.01 -30.10 -18.76
C HIS A 76 -16.31 -29.23 -19.98
N LEU A 77 -16.34 -27.90 -19.82
CA LEU A 77 -16.55 -26.99 -20.94
C LEU A 77 -15.36 -26.99 -21.91
N ASP A 78 -15.68 -26.91 -23.20
CA ASP A 78 -14.70 -26.67 -24.25
C ASP A 78 -14.17 -25.24 -24.21
N ARG A 79 -12.98 -25.05 -24.79
CA ARG A 79 -12.41 -23.71 -24.97
C ARG A 79 -13.36 -22.85 -25.81
N GLY A 80 -13.63 -21.64 -25.32
CA GLY A 80 -14.55 -20.71 -25.98
C GLY A 80 -16.03 -20.96 -25.68
N VAL A 81 -16.40 -21.92 -24.83
CA VAL A 81 -17.78 -22.08 -24.35
C VAL A 81 -17.89 -21.51 -22.93
N ALA A 82 -18.98 -20.77 -22.67
CA ALA A 82 -19.27 -20.19 -21.36
C ALA A 82 -20.73 -20.47 -20.95
N TYR A 83 -20.94 -20.65 -19.65
CA TYR A 83 -22.25 -20.54 -19.05
C TYR A 83 -22.56 -19.07 -18.78
N VAL A 84 -23.75 -18.64 -19.16
CA VAL A 84 -24.18 -17.26 -19.02
C VAL A 84 -25.51 -17.20 -18.28
N GLU A 85 -25.59 -16.30 -17.30
CA GLU A 85 -26.76 -16.09 -16.47
C GLU A 85 -26.84 -14.63 -16.02
N GLY A 86 -28.05 -14.06 -16.03
CA GLY A 86 -28.36 -12.74 -15.47
C GLY A 86 -29.29 -11.91 -16.34
N PRO A 87 -29.66 -10.70 -15.88
CA PRO A 87 -30.58 -9.80 -16.58
C PRO A 87 -30.21 -9.44 -18.03
N PHE A 88 -28.95 -9.59 -18.42
CA PHE A 88 -28.49 -9.32 -19.78
C PHE A 88 -28.81 -10.42 -20.81
N THR A 89 -29.39 -11.54 -20.36
CA THR A 89 -29.80 -12.66 -21.20
C THR A 89 -31.24 -13.03 -20.93
N GLU A 90 -32.00 -13.41 -21.96
CA GLU A 90 -33.41 -13.82 -21.83
C GLU A 90 -33.57 -15.12 -21.02
N SER A 91 -32.62 -16.04 -21.16
CA SER A 91 -32.58 -17.28 -20.40
C SER A 91 -31.13 -17.71 -20.12
N PRO A 92 -30.87 -18.32 -18.95
CA PRO A 92 -29.55 -18.83 -18.63
C PRO A 92 -29.20 -20.03 -19.51
N GLY A 93 -27.97 -20.10 -20.00
CA GLY A 93 -27.58 -21.14 -20.95
C GLY A 93 -26.08 -21.19 -21.25
N PHE A 94 -25.68 -22.22 -22.00
CA PHE A 94 -24.32 -22.36 -22.50
C PHE A 94 -24.22 -21.75 -23.89
N VAL A 95 -23.26 -20.85 -24.08
CA VAL A 95 -23.03 -20.14 -25.34
C VAL A 95 -21.59 -20.29 -25.78
N ARG A 96 -21.37 -20.26 -27.10
CA ARG A 96 -20.03 -20.23 -27.68
C ARG A 96 -19.63 -18.77 -27.94
N ILE A 97 -18.53 -18.36 -27.33
CA ILE A 97 -17.94 -17.03 -27.49
C ILE A 97 -17.29 -16.97 -28.88
N GLY A 98 -17.60 -15.92 -29.64
CA GLY A 98 -17.02 -15.68 -30.96
C GLY A 98 -15.54 -15.30 -30.92
N PRO A 99 -14.85 -15.27 -32.07
CA PRO A 99 -13.46 -14.86 -32.14
C PRO A 99 -13.28 -13.40 -31.72
N VAL A 100 -12.16 -13.11 -31.06
CA VAL A 100 -11.79 -11.75 -30.67
C VAL A 100 -11.45 -10.94 -31.93
N LYS A 101 -12.15 -9.82 -32.15
CA LYS A 101 -11.93 -8.92 -33.30
C LYS A 101 -10.87 -7.85 -33.03
N THR A 102 -10.47 -7.70 -31.77
CA THR A 102 -9.54 -6.66 -31.29
C THR A 102 -8.14 -7.22 -31.12
N THR A 103 -7.12 -6.47 -31.53
CA THR A 103 -5.73 -6.82 -31.30
C THR A 103 -5.35 -6.59 -29.83
N HIS A 104 -4.74 -7.59 -29.18
CA HIS A 104 -4.20 -7.44 -27.83
C HIS A 104 -2.85 -6.73 -27.88
N LEU A 105 -2.73 -5.58 -27.20
CA LEU A 105 -1.48 -4.80 -27.07
C LEU A 105 -0.45 -5.44 -26.12
N GLY A 106 -0.77 -6.59 -25.52
CA GLY A 106 0.11 -7.35 -24.64
C GLY A 106 0.41 -8.70 -25.24
N GLU A 107 1.29 -8.74 -26.25
CA GLU A 107 1.99 -9.98 -26.56
C GLU A 107 2.75 -10.42 -25.31
N THR A 108 2.62 -11.69 -24.93
CA THR A 108 3.55 -12.32 -23.99
C THR A 108 4.96 -12.04 -24.51
N PRO A 109 5.84 -11.35 -23.73
CA PRO A 109 7.18 -11.09 -24.19
C PRO A 109 7.82 -12.44 -24.54
N GLN A 110 8.20 -12.60 -25.81
CA GLN A 110 8.83 -13.83 -26.26
C GLN A 110 10.08 -14.04 -25.40
N PRO A 111 10.22 -15.19 -24.73
CA PRO A 111 11.39 -15.44 -23.90
C PRO A 111 12.62 -15.39 -24.81
N LYS A 112 13.42 -14.33 -24.70
CA LYS A 112 14.73 -14.27 -25.35
C LYS A 112 15.64 -15.23 -24.58
N PRO A 113 16.08 -16.35 -25.17
CA PRO A 113 17.04 -17.22 -24.49
C PRO A 113 18.26 -16.39 -24.16
N ARG A 114 18.67 -16.40 -22.89
CA ARG A 114 19.92 -15.75 -22.47
C ARG A 114 21.05 -16.45 -23.22
N PRO A 115 21.96 -15.72 -23.90
CA PRO A 115 23.16 -16.35 -24.44
C PRO A 115 23.91 -17.04 -23.27
N PRO A 116 24.47 -18.24 -23.49
CA PRO A 116 25.24 -18.92 -22.46
C PRO A 116 26.35 -17.99 -21.96
N PRO A 117 26.63 -17.95 -20.65
CA PRO A 117 27.70 -17.12 -20.10
C PRO A 117 29.02 -17.45 -20.77
N SER A 118 29.87 -16.44 -20.95
CA SER A 118 31.19 -16.65 -21.53
C SER A 118 32.05 -17.50 -20.59
N LEU A 119 33.02 -18.26 -21.14
CA LEU A 119 33.95 -19.04 -20.33
C LEU A 119 34.66 -18.18 -19.27
N ALA A 120 34.91 -16.89 -19.55
CA ALA A 120 35.48 -15.96 -18.59
C ALA A 120 34.53 -15.64 -17.41
N GLU A 121 33.22 -15.55 -17.65
CA GLU A 121 32.22 -15.39 -16.58
C GLU A 121 32.09 -16.67 -15.76
N VAL A 122 32.09 -17.83 -16.41
CA VAL A 122 32.04 -19.14 -15.74
C VAL A 122 33.29 -19.33 -14.87
N VAL A 123 34.48 -19.01 -15.38
CA VAL A 123 35.72 -19.06 -14.61
C VAL A 123 35.70 -18.06 -13.46
N ARG A 124 35.17 -16.83 -13.63
CA ARG A 124 34.97 -15.90 -12.49
C ARG A 124 34.00 -16.43 -11.45
N TYR A 125 32.96 -17.14 -11.86
CA TYR A 125 31.98 -17.73 -10.94
C TYR A 125 32.56 -18.92 -10.17
N ILE A 126 33.42 -19.72 -10.82
CA ILE A 126 34.08 -20.88 -10.23
C ILE A 126 35.30 -20.47 -9.39
N SER A 127 36.03 -19.42 -9.81
CA SER A 127 37.26 -18.94 -9.15
C SER A 127 37.00 -17.81 -8.16
N ALA A 128 35.76 -17.31 -8.06
CA ALA A 128 35.35 -16.55 -6.90
C ALA A 128 35.44 -17.52 -5.72
N GLU A 129 36.44 -17.34 -4.88
CA GLU A 129 36.49 -17.99 -3.58
C GLU A 129 35.13 -17.77 -2.89
N PRO A 130 34.53 -18.81 -2.29
CA PRO A 130 33.30 -18.63 -1.53
C PRO A 130 33.60 -17.59 -0.45
N LEU A 131 32.93 -16.44 -0.50
CA LEU A 131 32.83 -15.60 0.67
C LEU A 131 32.20 -16.49 1.75
N GLU A 132 32.86 -16.62 2.90
CA GLU A 132 32.41 -17.36 4.09
C GLU A 132 31.15 -16.73 4.74
N GLU A 133 30.20 -16.24 3.94
CA GLU A 133 28.92 -15.67 4.40
C GLU A 133 27.71 -16.56 4.07
N GLU A 134 27.91 -17.77 3.52
CA GLU A 134 26.79 -18.67 3.14
C GLU A 134 26.52 -19.83 4.12
N GLU A 135 27.31 -20.03 5.19
CA GLU A 135 27.08 -21.13 6.16
C GLU A 135 25.89 -20.90 7.13
N GLU A 136 25.34 -19.68 7.27
CA GLU A 136 24.14 -19.47 8.12
C GLU A 136 22.79 -19.66 7.38
N LEU A 137 22.80 -19.83 6.05
CA LEU A 137 21.56 -19.83 5.25
C LEU A 137 21.11 -21.21 4.72
N GLU A 138 21.96 -22.24 4.75
CA GLU A 138 21.66 -23.52 4.10
C GLU A 138 21.20 -24.67 5.03
N GLU A 139 21.32 -24.59 6.35
CA GLU A 139 20.84 -25.67 7.24
C GLU A 139 19.30 -25.69 7.44
N ALA A 140 18.56 -24.74 6.90
CA ALA A 140 17.14 -24.57 7.24
C ALA A 140 16.10 -25.09 6.23
N GLU A 141 16.47 -25.68 5.09
CA GLU A 141 15.48 -26.16 4.12
C GLU A 141 15.80 -27.53 3.51
N GLN A 142 15.38 -28.60 4.19
CA GLN A 142 14.62 -29.67 3.53
C GLN A 142 13.37 -30.08 4.35
N PRO A 143 12.28 -30.48 3.67
CA PRO A 143 10.93 -30.50 4.24
C PRO A 143 10.48 -31.92 4.63
N GLU A 144 9.65 -32.05 5.66
CA GLU A 144 8.42 -32.84 5.63
C GLU A 144 7.53 -32.57 6.86
N ALA A 145 6.24 -32.79 6.66
CA ALA A 145 5.11 -32.24 7.41
C ALA A 145 5.00 -32.69 8.88
N GLU A 146 4.61 -31.75 9.77
CA GLU A 146 3.40 -31.87 10.61
C GLU A 146 3.12 -30.57 11.39
N GLU A 147 1.82 -30.23 11.41
CA GLU A 147 1.01 -29.36 12.29
C GLU A 147 1.61 -28.14 13.06
N ALA A 148 0.90 -27.01 12.93
CA ALA A 148 0.98 -25.78 13.74
C ALA A 148 0.82 -26.06 15.26
N PRO A 149 1.23 -25.17 16.22
CA PRO A 149 1.09 -23.72 16.10
C PRO A 149 2.17 -22.81 16.75
N ALA A 150 2.15 -21.56 16.26
CA ALA A 150 2.44 -20.32 16.99
C ALA A 150 3.82 -20.14 17.65
N ALA A 151 4.73 -19.50 16.91
CA ALA A 151 5.73 -18.60 17.49
C ALA A 151 5.85 -17.33 16.62
N LYS A 152 5.57 -16.18 17.24
CA LYS A 152 5.67 -14.84 16.64
C LYS A 152 7.13 -14.56 16.27
N LYS A 153 7.51 -14.68 14.99
CA LYS A 153 8.72 -14.00 14.48
C LYS A 153 8.41 -12.50 14.40
N ALA A 154 9.11 -11.72 15.21
CA ALA A 154 9.08 -10.26 15.14
C ALA A 154 9.44 -9.81 13.70
N PRO A 155 8.66 -8.91 13.08
CA PRO A 155 8.95 -8.48 11.73
C PRO A 155 10.22 -7.62 11.73
N ALA A 156 11.20 -8.04 10.91
CA ALA A 156 12.32 -7.22 10.50
C ALA A 156 11.83 -5.83 10.11
N ALA A 157 12.47 -4.80 10.68
CA ALA A 157 12.14 -3.40 10.48
C ALA A 157 12.36 -3.00 9.01
N LYS A 158 11.34 -3.19 8.18
CA LYS A 158 11.28 -2.62 6.83
C LYS A 158 11.31 -1.12 6.96
N GLU A 159 12.29 -0.48 6.35
CA GLU A 159 12.33 0.97 6.19
C GLU A 159 10.94 1.45 5.71
N PRO A 160 10.40 2.53 6.31
CA PRO A 160 9.06 2.98 5.98
C PRO A 160 9.02 3.40 4.51
N HIS A 161 8.47 2.56 3.64
CA HIS A 161 8.16 2.94 2.27
C HIS A 161 7.22 4.16 2.28
N VAL A 162 7.78 5.34 2.04
CA VAL A 162 7.05 6.60 1.93
C VAL A 162 6.32 6.59 0.59
N THR A 163 4.99 6.47 0.62
CA THR A 163 4.15 6.56 -0.58
C THR A 163 3.57 7.96 -0.71
N LEU A 164 3.39 8.46 -1.94
CA LEU A 164 2.82 9.79 -2.22
C LEU A 164 1.45 10.02 -1.55
N ASP A 165 0.69 8.94 -1.28
CA ASP A 165 -0.59 9.00 -0.58
C ASP A 165 -0.48 9.57 0.85
N LEU A 166 0.69 9.46 1.50
CA LEU A 166 0.92 10.03 2.82
C LEU A 166 0.88 11.56 2.83
N ALA A 167 1.08 12.23 1.69
CA ALA A 167 1.05 13.68 1.59
C ALA A 167 -0.32 14.28 2.02
N TRP A 168 -1.37 13.47 1.91
CA TRP A 168 -2.74 13.85 2.24
C TRP A 168 -3.22 13.29 3.59
N ALA A 169 -2.34 12.67 4.38
CA ALA A 169 -2.68 12.14 5.69
C ALA A 169 -3.24 13.23 6.63
N PRO A 170 -4.21 12.91 7.51
CA PRO A 170 -4.80 13.89 8.42
C PRO A 170 -3.79 14.36 9.47
N LEU A 171 -3.71 15.68 9.64
CA LEU A 171 -2.81 16.35 10.59
C LEU A 171 -3.44 16.56 11.98
N ASP A 172 -4.76 16.36 12.12
CA ASP A 172 -5.51 16.62 13.35
C ASP A 172 -5.03 15.79 14.54
N LYS A 173 -4.49 14.59 14.26
CA LYS A 173 -3.93 13.69 15.27
C LYS A 173 -2.78 14.33 16.07
N PHE A 174 -1.99 15.18 15.44
CA PHE A 174 -0.88 15.90 16.09
C PHE A 174 -1.36 17.06 16.96
N ARG A 175 -2.60 17.53 16.76
CA ARG A 175 -3.26 18.59 17.55
C ARG A 175 -4.14 18.02 18.67
N SER A 176 -4.06 16.72 18.92
CA SER A 176 -4.85 16.07 19.96
C SER A 176 -4.47 16.56 21.36
N LYS A 177 -5.43 16.52 22.30
CA LYS A 177 -5.21 16.93 23.71
C LYS A 177 -4.07 16.16 24.37
N GLU A 178 -3.88 14.90 23.98
CA GLU A 178 -2.80 14.04 24.50
C GLU A 178 -1.42 14.55 24.08
N VAL A 179 -1.23 14.83 22.79
CA VAL A 179 0.04 15.32 22.26
C VAL A 179 0.39 16.68 22.85
N SER A 180 -0.58 17.59 22.93
CA SER A 180 -0.38 18.91 23.57
C SER A 180 0.01 18.78 25.05
N LYS A 181 -0.57 17.82 25.77
CA LYS A 181 -0.21 17.54 27.17
C LYS A 181 1.22 17.01 27.28
N LEU A 182 1.63 16.08 26.41
CA LEU A 182 2.99 15.54 26.38
C LEU A 182 4.03 16.63 26.11
N ILE A 183 3.77 17.53 25.16
CA ILE A 183 4.65 18.66 24.84
C ILE A 183 4.75 19.60 26.05
N ALA A 184 3.62 19.95 26.68
CA ALA A 184 3.61 20.81 27.86
C ALA A 184 4.35 20.20 29.05
N ASP A 185 4.15 18.91 29.31
CA ASP A 185 4.83 18.20 30.39
C ASP A 185 6.34 18.08 30.13
N ARG A 186 6.76 17.87 28.86
CA ARG A 186 8.19 17.90 28.49
C ARG A 186 8.81 19.28 28.77
N ALA A 187 8.13 20.36 28.39
CA ALA A 187 8.60 21.72 28.63
C ALA A 187 8.73 22.04 30.13
N LYS A 188 7.80 21.57 30.96
CA LYS A 188 7.90 21.70 32.43
C LYS A 188 9.14 21.00 32.98
N VAL A 189 9.38 19.75 32.59
CA VAL A 189 10.54 18.98 33.07
C VAL A 189 11.86 19.63 32.61
N ARG A 190 11.94 20.12 31.36
CA ARG A 190 13.10 20.89 30.89
C ARG A 190 13.36 22.14 31.74
N ARG A 191 12.30 22.89 32.05
CA ARG A 191 12.40 24.06 32.93
C ARG A 191 12.84 23.69 34.35
N LEU A 192 12.38 22.57 34.89
CA LEU A 192 12.83 22.06 36.20
C LEU A 192 14.32 21.70 36.19
N LEU A 193 14.80 21.09 35.11
CA LEU A 193 16.23 20.82 34.93
C LEU A 193 17.06 22.11 34.86
N GLU A 194 16.62 23.11 34.10
CA GLU A 194 17.29 24.43 34.03
C GLU A 194 17.35 25.10 35.41
N LEU A 195 16.26 25.08 36.17
CA LEU A 195 16.22 25.63 37.53
C LEU A 195 17.11 24.83 38.51
N LEU A 196 17.18 23.51 38.34
CA LEU A 196 18.05 22.65 39.13
C LEU A 196 19.53 22.94 38.84
N GLU A 197 19.87 23.20 37.57
CA GLU A 197 21.23 23.59 37.18
C GLU A 197 21.60 24.98 37.73
N ALA A 198 20.67 25.94 37.71
CA ALA A 198 20.88 27.28 38.26
C ALA A 198 21.07 27.30 39.79
N SER A 199 20.48 26.35 40.50
CA SER A 199 20.55 26.22 41.98
C SER A 199 21.56 25.19 42.47
N LYS A 200 22.45 24.72 41.58
CA LYS A 200 23.40 23.64 41.87
C LYS A 200 24.30 23.94 43.07
N ASP A 201 24.71 25.20 43.23
CA ASP A 201 25.64 25.62 44.29
C ASP A 201 24.95 25.80 45.65
N ASP A 202 23.61 25.85 45.69
CA ASP A 202 22.82 26.02 46.92
C ASP A 202 22.49 24.69 47.64
N MET A 203 22.93 23.55 47.08
CA MET A 203 22.54 22.22 47.58
C MET A 203 23.70 21.23 47.66
N LYS A 204 23.52 20.19 48.49
CA LYS A 204 24.50 19.11 48.61
C LYS A 204 24.65 18.36 47.28
N PRO A 205 25.86 17.97 46.87
CA PRO A 205 26.10 17.25 45.62
C PRO A 205 25.27 15.97 45.47
N GLN A 206 25.02 15.24 46.57
CA GLN A 206 24.20 14.02 46.53
C GLN A 206 22.72 14.32 46.20
N VAL A 207 22.19 15.42 46.70
CA VAL A 207 20.79 15.84 46.48
C VAL A 207 20.60 16.28 45.03
N TYR A 208 21.53 17.10 44.53
CA TYR A 208 21.57 17.49 43.12
C TYR A 208 21.60 16.26 42.19
N GLY A 209 22.48 15.30 42.47
CA GLY A 209 22.60 14.08 41.66
C GLY A 209 21.32 13.25 41.61
N LEU A 210 20.62 13.09 42.74
CA LEU A 210 19.35 12.36 42.80
C LEU A 210 18.24 13.05 42.01
N LEU A 211 18.03 14.36 42.23
CA LEU A 211 17.00 15.13 41.54
C LEU A 211 17.26 15.21 40.03
N LYS A 212 18.53 15.38 39.63
CA LYS A 212 18.92 15.42 38.23
C LYS A 212 18.60 14.09 37.54
N ALA A 213 18.97 12.96 38.15
CA ALA A 213 18.68 11.64 37.60
C ALA A 213 17.17 11.38 37.48
N GLU A 214 16.37 11.83 38.44
CA GLU A 214 14.91 11.69 38.40
C GLU A 214 14.30 12.51 37.24
N TYR A 215 14.65 13.78 37.11
CA TYR A 215 14.15 14.63 36.04
C TYR A 215 14.63 14.19 34.66
N GLU A 216 15.88 13.74 34.52
CA GLU A 216 16.39 13.16 33.27
C GLU A 216 15.63 11.89 32.89
N SER A 217 15.31 11.03 33.87
CA SER A 217 14.51 9.82 33.64
C SER A 217 13.08 10.16 33.21
N GLN A 218 12.46 11.14 33.86
CA GLN A 218 11.14 11.65 33.47
C GLN A 218 11.16 12.25 32.05
N LEU A 219 12.20 13.02 31.71
CA LEU A 219 12.38 13.59 30.39
C LEU A 219 12.51 12.49 29.32
N LYS A 220 13.36 11.48 29.55
CA LYS A 220 13.52 10.33 28.65
C LYS A 220 12.21 9.60 28.39
N ARG A 221 11.38 9.38 29.42
CA ARG A 221 10.06 8.74 29.29
C ARG A 221 9.10 9.57 28.44
N LEU A 222 9.10 10.89 28.63
CA LEU A 222 8.27 11.80 27.83
C LEU A 222 8.74 11.84 26.37
N GLU A 223 10.04 11.92 26.14
CA GLU A 223 10.63 11.89 24.79
C GLU A 223 10.31 10.59 24.07
N ALA A 224 10.42 9.44 24.73
CA ALA A 224 10.03 8.15 24.15
C ALA A 224 8.55 8.08 23.74
N ARG A 225 7.66 8.79 24.44
CA ARG A 225 6.23 8.88 24.08
C ARG A 225 5.95 9.85 22.95
N ILE A 226 6.77 10.90 22.80
CA ILE A 226 6.65 11.90 21.73
C ILE A 226 7.24 11.37 20.42
N GLU A 227 8.29 10.55 20.51
CA GLU A 227 9.08 10.06 19.38
C GLU A 227 8.26 9.41 18.25
N PRO A 228 7.25 8.54 18.51
CA PRO A 228 6.40 8.00 17.44
C PRO A 228 5.68 9.08 16.62
N TYR A 229 5.16 10.12 17.29
CA TYR A 229 4.47 11.23 16.62
C TYR A 229 5.43 12.09 15.82
N ARG A 230 6.63 12.34 16.35
CA ARG A 230 7.68 13.06 15.63
C ARG A 230 8.08 12.31 14.36
N ARG A 231 8.34 11.01 14.45
CA ARG A 231 8.68 10.17 13.28
C ARG A 231 7.56 10.18 12.24
N GLU A 232 6.32 10.07 12.66
CA GLU A 232 5.18 10.11 11.74
C GLU A 232 5.05 11.46 11.03
N ALA A 233 5.24 12.57 11.75
CA ALA A 233 5.24 13.90 11.16
C ALA A 233 6.40 14.10 10.15
N GLN A 234 7.59 13.57 10.44
CA GLN A 234 8.74 13.58 9.50
C GLN A 234 8.45 12.79 8.22
N LEU A 235 7.80 11.62 8.33
CA LEU A 235 7.41 10.83 7.16
C LEU A 235 6.38 11.56 6.29
N ILE A 236 5.45 12.29 6.91
CA ILE A 236 4.46 13.11 6.18
C ILE A 236 5.16 14.29 5.49
N GLU A 237 6.10 14.95 6.14
CA GLU A 237 6.90 16.02 5.53
C GLU A 237 7.60 15.52 4.26
N LEU A 238 8.34 14.41 4.36
CA LEU A 238 9.01 13.77 3.22
C LEU A 238 8.03 13.41 2.09
N ALA A 239 6.86 12.88 2.43
CA ALA A 239 5.83 12.53 1.45
C ALA A 239 5.29 13.77 0.73
N ILE A 240 5.08 14.88 1.44
CA ILE A 240 4.61 16.14 0.85
C ILE A 240 5.68 16.72 -0.08
N GLU A 241 6.96 16.72 0.33
CA GLU A 241 8.06 17.19 -0.51
C GLU A 241 8.19 16.37 -1.80
N ALA A 242 8.12 15.04 -1.70
CA ALA A 242 8.09 14.15 -2.86
C ALA A 242 6.87 14.42 -3.77
N ALA A 243 5.70 14.67 -3.18
CA ALA A 243 4.49 14.98 -3.93
C ALA A 243 4.58 16.33 -4.65
N ILE A 244 5.16 17.35 -4.02
CA ILE A 244 5.44 18.64 -4.68
C ILE A 244 6.35 18.40 -5.88
N LYS A 245 7.44 17.63 -5.72
CA LYS A 245 8.39 17.36 -6.79
C LYS A 245 7.76 16.63 -7.98
N ASP A 246 6.93 15.61 -7.75
CA ASP A 246 6.19 14.92 -8.81
C ASP A 246 5.26 15.88 -9.58
N ARG A 247 4.57 16.79 -8.88
CA ARG A 247 3.62 17.73 -9.51
C ARG A 247 4.35 18.82 -10.28
N GLU A 248 5.51 19.26 -9.82
CA GLU A 248 6.42 20.15 -10.57
C GLU A 248 6.89 19.48 -11.87
N LEU A 249 7.31 18.22 -11.82
CA LEU A 249 7.76 17.48 -13.00
C LEU A 249 6.63 17.30 -14.03
N ARG A 250 5.44 16.91 -13.58
CA ARG A 250 4.25 16.81 -14.44
C ARG A 250 3.84 18.14 -15.05
N LEU A 251 4.00 19.24 -14.30
CA LEU A 251 3.71 20.57 -14.80
C LEU A 251 4.70 20.95 -15.91
N LYS A 252 5.98 20.67 -15.74
CA LYS A 252 7.01 20.87 -16.77
C LYS A 252 6.71 20.06 -18.04
N GLN A 253 6.42 18.77 -17.88
CA GLN A 253 6.05 17.91 -19.02
C GLN A 253 4.82 18.47 -19.77
N ALA A 254 3.78 18.89 -19.04
CA ALA A 254 2.59 19.47 -19.64
C ALA A 254 2.84 20.84 -20.32
N GLU A 255 3.87 21.58 -19.90
CA GLU A 255 4.30 22.83 -20.53
C GLU A 255 5.11 22.56 -21.82
N GLU A 256 5.93 21.52 -21.85
CA GLU A 256 6.66 21.05 -23.04
C GLU A 256 5.72 20.50 -24.13
N GLU A 257 4.74 19.67 -23.76
CA GLU A 257 3.74 19.13 -24.70
C GLU A 257 2.82 20.21 -25.30
N ALA A 258 2.62 21.31 -24.58
CA ALA A 258 1.81 22.46 -25.00
C ALA A 258 2.50 23.38 -26.03
N GLN A 259 3.62 22.97 -26.62
CA GLN A 259 4.27 23.68 -27.73
C GLN A 259 3.48 23.53 -29.05
N SER A 260 2.61 22.51 -29.20
CA SER A 260 1.70 22.38 -30.35
C SER A 260 0.34 23.07 -30.12
N LEU A 261 -0.22 23.71 -31.16
CA LEU A 261 -1.45 24.53 -31.06
C LEU A 261 -2.68 23.76 -30.54
N ILE A 262 -2.82 22.48 -30.87
CA ILE A 262 -3.95 21.63 -30.46
C ILE A 262 -3.80 21.15 -29.00
N ALA A 263 -2.57 20.87 -28.55
CA ALA A 263 -2.29 20.48 -27.17
C ALA A 263 -2.40 21.65 -26.17
N ARG A 264 -2.34 22.91 -26.65
CA ARG A 264 -2.50 24.10 -25.79
C ARG A 264 -3.86 24.19 -25.12
N VAL A 265 -4.94 23.87 -25.83
CA VAL A 265 -6.31 24.05 -25.30
C VAL A 265 -6.68 22.97 -24.30
N SER A 266 -6.29 21.71 -24.54
CA SER A 266 -6.53 20.58 -23.64
C SER A 266 -5.66 20.64 -22.37
N SER A 267 -4.43 21.16 -22.46
CA SER A 267 -3.49 21.25 -21.34
C SER A 267 -3.75 22.39 -20.34
N VAL A 268 -4.59 23.39 -20.66
CA VAL A 268 -4.87 24.52 -19.75
C VAL A 268 -5.56 24.06 -18.47
N ARG A 269 -6.53 23.14 -18.58
CA ARG A 269 -7.24 22.59 -17.41
C ARG A 269 -6.29 21.80 -16.51
N LEU A 270 -5.43 20.96 -17.11
CA LEU A 270 -4.44 20.17 -16.40
C LEU A 270 -3.42 21.05 -15.65
N ARG A 271 -2.84 22.05 -16.33
CA ARG A 271 -1.88 22.98 -15.72
C ARG A 271 -2.49 23.80 -14.58
N ARG A 272 -3.73 24.29 -14.74
CA ARG A 272 -4.46 24.97 -13.67
C ARG A 272 -4.71 24.06 -12.47
N ARG A 273 -5.05 22.79 -12.71
CA ARG A 273 -5.22 21.79 -11.64
C ARG A 273 -3.91 21.53 -10.90
N LEU A 274 -2.82 21.26 -11.61
CA LEU A 274 -1.50 21.00 -11.01
C LEU A 274 -1.00 22.19 -10.18
N ARG A 275 -1.19 23.42 -10.65
CA ARG A 275 -0.84 24.64 -9.88
C ARG A 275 -1.65 24.78 -8.61
N ARG A 276 -2.94 24.43 -8.63
CA ARG A 276 -3.79 24.40 -7.41
C ARG A 276 -3.29 23.34 -6.43
N GLU A 277 -3.03 22.12 -6.90
CA GLU A 277 -2.50 21.03 -6.07
C GLU A 277 -1.14 21.40 -5.45
N LEU A 278 -0.25 22.06 -6.20
CA LEU A 278 1.02 22.57 -5.68
C LEU A 278 0.83 23.61 -4.56
N SER A 279 -0.09 24.56 -4.73
CA SER A 279 -0.39 25.56 -3.69
C SER A 279 -0.95 24.92 -2.41
N GLU A 280 -1.76 23.88 -2.55
CA GLU A 280 -2.35 23.16 -1.43
C GLU A 280 -1.29 22.32 -0.69
N LEU A 281 -0.44 21.60 -1.43
CA LEU A 281 0.68 20.85 -0.85
C LEU A 281 1.68 21.77 -0.14
N ALA A 282 1.98 22.95 -0.70
CA ALA A 282 2.86 23.93 -0.06
C ALA A 282 2.29 24.43 1.28
N ARG A 283 0.98 24.70 1.34
CA ARG A 283 0.31 25.07 2.59
C ARG A 283 0.39 23.94 3.62
N ARG A 284 0.12 22.69 3.20
CA ARG A 284 0.22 21.52 4.09
C ARG A 284 1.66 21.33 4.61
N LEU A 285 2.66 21.52 3.77
CA LEU A 285 4.07 21.45 4.19
C LEU A 285 4.38 22.44 5.32
N ALA A 286 3.89 23.67 5.20
CA ALA A 286 4.04 24.67 6.26
C ALA A 286 3.38 24.23 7.57
N GLU A 287 2.16 23.70 7.50
CA GLU A 287 1.43 23.19 8.67
C GLU A 287 2.16 22.02 9.36
N VAL A 288 2.76 21.09 8.60
CA VAL A 288 3.54 19.97 9.17
C VAL A 288 4.83 20.47 9.82
N ARG A 289 5.50 21.44 9.20
CA ARG A 289 6.71 22.03 9.79
C ARG A 289 6.44 22.77 11.10
N GLU A 290 5.29 23.43 11.24
CA GLU A 290 4.87 24.00 12.52
C GLU A 290 4.68 22.92 13.60
N VAL A 291 4.05 21.80 13.23
CA VAL A 291 3.89 20.65 14.12
C VAL A 291 5.26 20.09 14.54
N LEU A 292 6.20 19.91 13.61
CA LEU A 292 7.55 19.43 13.91
C LEU A 292 8.35 20.40 14.82
N ARG A 293 8.16 21.71 14.64
CA ARG A 293 8.73 22.71 15.56
C ARG A 293 8.18 22.57 16.97
N SER A 294 6.89 22.25 17.13
CA SER A 294 6.30 22.02 18.46
C SER A 294 6.89 20.79 19.18
N PHE A 295 7.45 19.84 18.43
CA PHE A 295 8.15 18.69 18.96
C PHE A 295 9.63 18.94 19.23
N SER A 296 10.24 20.01 18.73
CA SER A 296 11.68 20.30 18.87
C SER A 296 12.00 20.86 20.25
#